data_AF-A0A358SNZ4-F1
#
_entry.id   AF-A0A358SNZ4-F1
#
_cell.length_a   1.000
_cell.length_b   1.000
_cell.length_c   1.000
_cell.angle_alpha   90.00
_cell.angle_beta   90.00
_cell.angle_gamma   90.00
#
_symmetry.space_group_name_H-M   'P 1'
#
loop_
_entity.id
_entity.type
_entity.pdbx_description
1 polymer ?
#
loop_
_entity_poly.entity_id
_entity_poly.type
_entity_poly.pdbx_seq_one_letter_code
_entity_poly.pdbx_strand_id
1 'polypeptide(L)'
;MPDDNARAADDTGKLRARFPRWGILFDPLESVWVAVRGRRTLVAASSPEKLTEQVEAAARGEAGPDEGDKTQTWRVLRKHGRG
;
A
#
# COMPACT_ATOMS: atom_id res chain seq x y z
N MET A 1 -20.25 0.35 3.07
CA MET A 1 -20.86 -0.15 4.32
C MET A 1 -19.92 0.14 5.49
N PRO A 2 -20.41 0.51 6.67
CA PRO A 2 -19.56 0.89 7.81
C PRO A 2 -18.70 -0.27 8.34
N ASP A 3 -19.14 -1.51 8.18
CA ASP A 3 -18.46 -2.73 8.63
C ASP A 3 -17.13 -2.99 7.91
N ASP A 4 -17.04 -2.59 6.64
CA ASP A 4 -15.86 -2.79 5.79
C ASP A 4 -14.69 -1.92 6.26
N ASN A 5 -14.98 -0.69 6.71
CA ASN A 5 -13.98 0.23 7.23
C ASN A 5 -13.44 -0.20 8.60
N ALA A 6 -14.30 -0.74 9.48
CA ALA A 6 -13.86 -1.27 10.76
C ALA A 6 -12.93 -2.48 10.57
N ARG A 7 -13.27 -3.35 9.60
CA ARG A 7 -12.41 -4.47 9.22
C ARG A 7 -11.08 -4.01 8.63
N ALA A 8 -11.10 -3.03 7.73
CA ALA A 8 -9.90 -2.45 7.15
C ALA A 8 -8.99 -1.79 8.20
N ALA A 9 -9.55 -1.18 9.25
CA ALA A 9 -8.77 -0.62 10.35
C ALA A 9 -8.02 -1.72 11.14
N ASP A 10 -8.70 -2.83 11.47
CA ASP A 10 -8.11 -3.99 12.14
C ASP A 10 -6.99 -4.63 11.30
N ASP A 11 -7.26 -4.88 10.01
CA ASP A 11 -6.28 -5.45 9.08
C ASP A 11 -5.09 -4.50 8.84
N THR A 12 -5.33 -3.19 8.82
CA THR A 12 -4.23 -2.18 8.80
C THR A 12 -3.35 -2.30 10.03
N GLY A 13 -3.93 -2.48 11.22
CA GLY A 13 -3.19 -2.65 12.46
C GLY A 13 -2.28 -3.88 12.43
N LYS A 14 -2.82 -5.02 11.99
CA LYS A 14 -2.06 -6.27 11.84
C LYS A 14 -0.90 -6.14 10.86
N LEU A 15 -1.16 -5.53 9.70
CA LEU A 15 -0.13 -5.32 8.68
C LEU A 15 0.99 -4.41 9.16
N ARG A 16 0.66 -3.33 9.89
CA ARG A 16 1.67 -2.43 10.49
C ARG A 16 2.52 -3.14 11.55
N ALA A 17 1.92 -4.00 12.36
CA ALA A 17 2.64 -4.81 13.33
C ALA A 17 3.59 -5.81 12.66
N ARG A 18 3.17 -6.44 11.56
CA ARG A 18 3.98 -7.39 10.78
C ARG A 18 5.12 -6.70 10.02
N PHE A 19 4.90 -5.48 9.53
CA PHE A 19 5.84 -4.75 8.68
C PHE A 19 6.18 -3.36 9.26
N PRO A 20 6.89 -3.28 10.40
CA PRO A 20 7.10 -2.01 11.12
C PRO A 20 7.94 -0.97 10.36
N ARG A 21 8.64 -1.38 9.29
CA ARG A 21 9.44 -0.50 8.43
C ARG A 21 8.68 0.04 7.22
N TRP A 22 7.39 -0.28 7.12
CA TRP A 22 6.51 0.10 6.02
C TRP A 22 5.37 0.98 6.52
N GLY A 23 5.07 2.05 5.78
CA GLY A 23 3.83 2.79 5.94
C GLY A 23 2.71 2.08 5.21
N ILE A 24 1.69 1.62 5.93
CA ILE A 24 0.56 0.86 5.38
C ILE A 24 -0.75 1.62 5.58
N LEU A 25 -1.55 1.70 4.53
CA LEU A 25 -2.86 2.34 4.52
C LEU A 25 -3.82 1.60 3.58
N PHE A 26 -5.12 1.76 3.83
CA PHE A 26 -6.20 1.33 2.95
C PHE A 26 -6.87 2.58 2.36
N ASP A 27 -7.03 2.59 1.04
CA ASP A 27 -7.82 3.60 0.33
C ASP A 27 -9.24 3.07 0.12
N PRO A 28 -10.26 3.62 0.81
CA PRO A 28 -11.63 3.12 0.74
C PRO A 28 -12.38 3.55 -0.52
N LEU A 29 -11.84 4.49 -1.30
CA LEU A 29 -12.45 4.94 -2.56
C LEU A 29 -12.17 3.94 -3.69
N GLU A 30 -10.92 3.48 -3.78
CA GLU A 30 -10.49 2.49 -4.78
C GLU A 30 -10.53 1.05 -4.26
N SER A 31 -10.81 0.85 -2.96
CA SER A 31 -10.73 -0.44 -2.27
C SER A 31 -9.35 -1.11 -2.44
N VAL A 32 -8.29 -0.32 -2.25
CA VAL A 32 -6.89 -0.75 -2.46
C VAL A 32 -6.06 -0.57 -1.20
N TRP A 33 -5.25 -1.58 -0.91
CA TRP A 33 -4.21 -1.55 0.11
C TRP A 33 -2.90 -1.04 -0.47
N VAL A 34 -2.22 -0.17 0.26
CA VAL A 34 -0.96 0.43 -0.16
C VAL A 34 0.08 0.29 0.94
N ALA A 35 1.28 -0.16 0.58
CA ALA A 35 2.44 -0.23 1.45
C ALA A 35 3.62 0.56 0.84
N VAL A 36 4.24 1.41 1.65
CA VAL A 36 5.33 2.29 1.22
C VAL A 36 6.55 2.07 2.11
N ARG A 37 7.74 1.93 1.51
CA ARG A 37 9.03 1.89 2.23
C ARG A 37 9.98 2.95 1.69
N GLY A 38 10.28 3.92 2.55
CA GLY A 38 11.13 5.06 2.20
C GLY A 38 10.54 5.89 1.05
N ARG A 39 11.41 6.39 0.15
CA ARG A 39 10.99 7.26 -0.97
C ARG A 39 10.72 6.52 -2.29
N ARG A 40 11.07 5.24 -2.40
CA ARG A 40 11.19 4.52 -3.68
C ARG A 40 10.28 3.31 -3.83
N THR A 41 9.95 2.61 -2.75
CA THR A 41 9.20 1.36 -2.84
C THR A 41 7.75 1.60 -2.46
N LEU A 42 6.86 1.32 -3.41
CA LEU A 42 5.42 1.39 -3.24
C LEU A 42 4.83 0.09 -3.81
N VAL A 43 3.97 -0.53 -3.03
CA VAL A 43 3.30 -1.79 -3.35
C VAL A 43 1.81 -1.56 -3.15
N ALA A 44 0.99 -1.98 -4.11
CA ALA A 44 -0.45 -1.85 -4.04
C ALA A 44 -1.13 -3.20 -4.33
N ALA A 45 -2.21 -3.49 -3.60
CA ALA A 45 -2.95 -4.73 -3.76
C ALA A 45 -4.43 -4.56 -3.43
N SER A 46 -5.30 -5.36 -4.04
CA SER A 46 -6.74 -5.34 -3.78
C SER A 46 -7.16 -6.05 -2.48
N SER A 47 -6.23 -6.69 -1.77
CA SER A 47 -6.52 -7.45 -0.55
C SER A 47 -5.30 -7.43 0.38
N PRO A 48 -5.50 -7.53 1.72
CA PRO A 48 -4.39 -7.48 2.68
C PRO A 48 -3.43 -8.68 2.54
N GLU A 49 -3.93 -9.84 2.10
CA GLU A 49 -3.13 -11.05 1.84
C GLU A 49 -2.18 -10.81 0.66
N LYS A 50 -2.71 -10.30 -0.46
CA LYS A 50 -1.91 -9.95 -1.64
C LYS A 50 -0.89 -8.86 -1.33
N LEU A 51 -1.26 -7.88 -0.48
CA LEU A 51 -0.32 -6.85 -0.03
C LEU A 51 0.83 -7.47 0.75
N THR A 52 0.53 -8.45 1.62
CA THR A 52 1.52 -9.18 2.39
C THR A 52 2.53 -9.88 1.48
N GLU A 53 2.06 -10.66 0.52
CA GLU A 53 2.93 -11.39 -0.42
C GLU A 53 3.86 -10.44 -1.18
N GLN A 54 3.31 -9.33 -1.69
CA GLN A 54 4.11 -8.37 -2.44
C GLN A 54 5.09 -7.59 -1.53
N VAL A 55 4.70 -7.24 -0.30
CA VAL A 55 5.61 -6.60 0.66
C VAL A 55 6.73 -7.55 1.07
N GLU A 56 6.47 -8.84 1.20
CA GLU A 56 7.49 -9.85 1.48
C GLU A 56 8.46 -9.99 0.30
N ALA A 57 7.95 -10.08 -0.94
CA ALA A 57 8.79 -10.08 -2.14
C ALA A 57 9.65 -8.81 -2.25
N ALA A 58 9.06 -7.64 -1.98
CA ALA A 58 9.78 -6.37 -1.96
C ALA A 58 10.79 -6.27 -0.81
N ALA A 59 10.52 -6.88 0.35
CA ALA A 59 11.45 -6.93 1.47
C ALA A 59 12.65 -7.85 1.18
N ARG A 60 12.46 -8.93 0.41
CA ARG A 60 13.53 -9.81 -0.09
C ARG A 60 14.37 -9.18 -1.22
N GLY A 61 13.97 -8.02 -1.72
CA GLY A 61 14.66 -7.34 -2.83
C GLY A 61 14.34 -7.92 -4.20
N GLU A 62 13.32 -8.79 -4.28
CA GLU A 62 12.90 -9.46 -5.51
C GLU A 62 11.90 -8.62 -6.31
N ALA A 63 11.14 -7.75 -5.64
CA ALA A 63 10.24 -6.82 -6.33
C ALA A 63 10.96 -5.51 -6.66
N GLY A 64 11.35 -5.36 -7.93
CA GLY A 64 11.48 -4.04 -8.55
C GLY A 64 10.12 -3.33 -8.56
N PRO A 65 10.07 -1.99 -8.64
CA PRO A 65 8.81 -1.25 -8.59
C PRO A 65 7.98 -1.52 -9.86
N ASP A 66 7.08 -2.48 -9.81
CA ASP A 66 6.02 -2.69 -10.80
C ASP A 66 4.83 -3.36 -10.09
N GLU A 67 3.63 -2.78 -10.10
CA GLU A 67 2.74 -2.82 -11.27
C GLU A 67 2.17 -1.44 -11.65
N GLY A 68 2.40 -1.08 -12.92
CA GLY A 68 1.38 -0.71 -13.90
C GLY A 68 0.31 0.34 -13.55
N ASP A 69 0.38 1.47 -14.24
CA ASP A 69 -0.68 2.47 -14.53
C ASP A 69 -1.34 3.19 -13.35
N LYS A 70 -1.88 2.48 -12.34
CA LYS A 70 -2.58 3.09 -11.18
C LYS A 70 -1.65 3.82 -10.21
N THR A 71 -0.37 3.44 -10.19
CA THR A 71 0.66 4.10 -9.36
C THR A 71 1.23 5.38 -9.98
N GLN A 72 1.00 5.63 -11.28
CA GLN A 72 1.31 6.93 -11.89
C GLN A 72 0.41 8.04 -11.33
N THR A 73 -0.88 7.76 -11.10
CA THR A 73 -1.82 8.73 -10.51
C THR A 73 -1.31 9.28 -9.18
N TRP A 74 -0.77 8.42 -8.31
CA TRP A 74 -0.17 8.84 -7.03
C TRP A 74 1.15 9.61 -7.19
N ARG A 75 1.97 9.24 -8.20
CA ARG A 75 3.21 9.97 -8.52
C ARG A 75 2.90 11.37 -9.07
N VAL A 76 1.82 11.52 -9.84
CA VAL A 76 1.30 12.79 -10.37
C VAL A 76 0.69 13.66 -9.26
N LEU A 77 -0.10 13.07 -8.34
CA LEU A 77 -0.66 13.77 -7.19
C LEU A 77 0.40 14.41 -6.29
N ARG A 78 1.55 13.75 -6.07
CA ARG A 78 2.68 14.37 -5.33
C ARG A 78 3.34 15.54 -6.06
N LYS A 79 3.23 15.62 -7.39
CA LYS A 79 3.84 16.70 -8.17
C LYS A 79 3.02 17.99 -8.14
N HIS A 80 1.72 17.91 -7.86
CA HIS A 80 0.81 19.05 -7.79
C HIS A 80 0.70 19.72 -6.40
N GLY A 81 1.26 19.12 -5.34
CA GLY A 81 1.24 19.68 -3.98
C GLY A 81 2.32 20.73 -3.66
N ARG A 82 2.95 21.33 -4.67
CA ARG A 82 3.96 22.39 -4.51
C ARG A 82 3.59 23.59 -5.39
N GLY A 83 2.55 24.29 -4.97
CA GLY A 83 2.14 25.61 -5.43
C GLY A 83 1.68 26.40 -4.23
#